data_AF-A0A5C8MNY3-F1
#
_entry.id   AF-A0A5C8MNY3-F1
#
_cell.length_a   1.000
_cell.length_b   1.000
_cell.length_c   1.000
_cell.angle_alpha   90.00
_cell.angle_beta   90.00
_cell.angle_gamma   90.00
#
_symmetry.space_group_name_H-M   'P 1'
#
loop_
_entity.id
_entity.type
_entity.pdbx_description
1 polymer ?
#
loop_
_entity_poly.entity_id
_entity_poly.type
_entity_poly.pdbx_seq_one_letter_code
_entity_poly.pdbx_strand_id
1 'polypeptide(L)'
;YFQYRYTLTEAGKQFLNHYELDMPHLQECMQDMNEQNSRFLELVSTVLYFEHLTKDEVKEKVFLLKSKQRYTEEEIEQAYAYIEKLRAKVKNEVHA
;
A
#
# COMPACT_ATOMS: atom_id res chain seq x y z
N TYR A 1 19.94 9.69 -2.46
CA TYR A 1 18.78 9.02 -1.84
C TYR A 1 17.65 10.02 -1.85
N PHE A 2 16.58 9.81 -2.63
CA PHE A 2 15.39 10.67 -2.60
C PHE A 2 14.32 9.94 -1.80
N GLN A 3 13.89 10.52 -0.68
CA GLN A 3 12.84 9.96 0.17
C GLN A 3 11.54 10.69 -0.19
N TYR A 4 10.60 9.98 -0.81
CA TYR A 4 9.27 10.52 -1.10
C TYR A 4 8.48 10.58 0.21
N ARG A 5 7.95 11.75 0.55
CA ARG A 5 7.16 11.96 1.76
C ARG A 5 5.69 12.12 1.35
N TYR A 6 4.86 11.17 1.74
CA TYR A 6 3.41 11.24 1.53
C TYR A 6 2.80 12.06 2.66
N THR A 7 2.19 13.18 2.32
CA THR A 7 1.46 14.07 3.25
C THR A 7 0.15 14.49 2.60
N LEU A 8 -0.95 14.51 3.36
CA LEU A 8 -2.21 15.02 2.87
C LEU A 8 -2.08 16.52 2.57
N THR A 9 -2.50 16.95 1.39
CA THR A 9 -2.56 18.38 1.06
C THR A 9 -3.69 19.05 1.85
N GLU A 10 -3.59 20.36 2.04
CA GLU A 10 -4.66 21.12 2.71
C GLU A 10 -6.01 20.98 1.99
N ALA A 11 -6.01 20.95 0.66
CA ALA A 11 -7.21 20.67 -0.13
C ALA A 11 -7.77 19.26 0.15
N GLY A 12 -6.91 18.26 0.32
CA GLY A 12 -7.31 16.90 0.71
C GLY A 12 -7.91 16.85 2.11
N LYS A 13 -7.37 17.61 3.07
CA LYS A 13 -7.94 17.72 4.43
C LYS A 13 -9.33 18.34 4.39
N GLN A 14 -9.49 19.45 3.65
CA GLN A 14 -10.78 20.12 3.51
C GLN A 14 -11.82 19.22 2.83
N PHE A 15 -11.43 18.47 1.81
CA PHE A 15 -12.29 17.50 1.15
C PHE A 15 -12.77 16.41 2.12
N LEU A 16 -11.87 15.83 2.92
CA LEU A 16 -12.26 14.80 3.92
C LEU A 16 -13.20 15.35 5.01
N ASN A 17 -12.99 16.60 5.45
CA ASN A 17 -13.87 17.25 6.42
C ASN A 17 -15.32 17.43 5.92
N HIS A 18 -15.58 17.34 4.61
CA HIS A 18 -16.94 17.41 4.06
C HIS A 18 -17.71 16.09 4.17
N TYR A 19 -17.04 14.98 4.46
CA TYR A 19 -17.64 13.64 4.40
C TYR A 19 -17.85 12.97 5.77
N GLU A 20 -17.64 13.66 6.89
CA GLU A 20 -17.65 13.06 8.25
C GLU A 20 -16.93 11.70 8.32
N LEU A 21 -15.88 11.54 7.50
CA LEU A 21 -15.10 10.32 7.42
C LEU A 21 -14.12 10.30 8.59
N ASP A 22 -14.51 9.63 9.66
CA ASP A 22 -13.55 9.24 10.70
C ASP A 22 -12.64 8.14 10.13
N MET A 23 -11.34 8.45 10.05
CA MET A 23 -10.31 7.52 9.58
C MET A 23 -9.15 7.53 10.59
N PRO A 24 -9.38 7.06 11.82
CA PRO A 24 -8.47 7.26 12.94
C PRO A 24 -7.09 6.63 12.72
N HIS A 25 -7.00 5.59 11.88
CA HIS A 25 -5.76 4.87 11.58
C HIS A 25 -5.03 5.35 10.31
N LEU A 26 -5.58 6.31 9.56
CA LEU A 26 -4.96 6.79 8.31
C LEU A 26 -3.56 7.36 8.56
N GLN A 27 -3.39 8.12 9.64
CA GLN A 27 -2.09 8.71 9.98
C GLN A 27 -1.03 7.63 10.26
N GLU A 28 -1.40 6.57 10.98
CA GLU A 28 -0.51 5.45 11.28
C GLU A 28 -0.12 4.70 10.00
N CYS A 29 -1.10 4.42 9.11
CA CYS A 29 -0.82 3.82 7.81
C CYS A 29 0.13 4.66 6.96
N MET A 30 -0.07 5.99 6.92
CA MET A 30 0.81 6.90 6.18
C MET A 30 2.23 6.93 6.76
N GLN A 31 2.38 6.87 8.08
CA GLN A 31 3.69 6.82 8.72
C GLN A 31 4.41 5.51 8.37
N ASP A 32 3.76 4.36 8.51
CA ASP A 32 4.30 3.05 8.13
C ASP A 32 4.74 3.03 6.64
N MET A 33 3.93 3.59 5.74
CA MET A 33 4.26 3.68 4.31
C MET A 33 5.48 4.57 4.03
N ASN A 34 5.65 5.66 4.78
CA ASN A 34 6.79 6.58 4.63
C ASN A 34 8.13 5.95 5.06
N GLU A 35 8.10 4.85 5.83
CA GLU A 35 9.30 4.08 6.19
C GLU A 35 9.75 3.11 5.09
N GLN A 36 8.87 2.82 4.13
CA GLN A 36 9.16 1.93 3.02
C GLN A 36 9.81 2.68 1.85
N ASN A 37 10.64 1.98 1.08
CA ASN A 37 11.21 2.55 -0.13
C ASN A 37 10.19 2.56 -1.29
N SER A 38 10.35 3.50 -2.22
CA SER A 38 9.42 3.70 -3.34
C SER A 38 9.31 2.48 -4.25
N ARG A 39 10.42 1.76 -4.50
CA ARG A 39 10.41 0.54 -5.33
C ARG A 39 9.54 -0.55 -4.69
N PHE A 40 9.56 -0.69 -3.37
CA PHE A 40 8.71 -1.65 -2.67
C PHE A 40 7.24 -1.21 -2.68
N LEU A 41 6.94 0.07 -2.43
CA LEU A 41 5.57 0.58 -2.49
C LEU A 41 4.97 0.50 -3.92
N GLU A 42 5.81 0.60 -4.95
CA GLU A 42 5.41 0.33 -6.33
C GLU A 42 4.98 -1.14 -6.51
N LEU A 43 5.69 -2.10 -5.91
CA LEU A 43 5.30 -3.50 -5.93
C LEU A 43 3.98 -3.73 -5.19
N VAL A 44 3.87 -3.19 -3.97
CA VAL A 44 2.67 -3.29 -3.13
C VAL A 44 1.43 -2.78 -3.87
N SER A 45 1.52 -1.60 -4.50
CA SER A 45 0.42 -1.03 -5.28
C SER A 45 0.09 -1.85 -6.54
N THR A 46 1.09 -2.46 -7.18
CA THR A 46 0.87 -3.37 -8.33
C THR A 46 0.16 -4.65 -7.90
N VAL A 47 0.55 -5.25 -6.77
CA VAL A 47 -0.11 -6.44 -6.21
C VAL A 47 -1.56 -6.12 -5.83
N LEU A 48 -1.81 -4.98 -5.17
CA LEU A 48 -3.16 -4.51 -4.85
C LEU A 48 -4.03 -4.32 -6.10
N TYR A 49 -3.48 -3.73 -7.16
CA TYR A 49 -4.22 -3.54 -8.42
C TYR A 49 -4.73 -4.87 -9.01
N PHE A 50 -3.97 -5.95 -8.84
CA PHE A 50 -4.34 -7.29 -9.32
C PHE A 50 -4.91 -8.21 -8.24
N GLU A 51 -5.42 -7.69 -7.12
CA GLU A 51 -5.88 -8.51 -5.98
C GLU A 51 -7.05 -9.47 -6.31
N HIS A 52 -7.75 -9.21 -7.43
CA HIS A 52 -8.83 -10.04 -7.94
C HIS A 52 -8.34 -11.30 -8.68
N LEU A 53 -7.04 -11.40 -8.97
CA LEU A 53 -6.40 -12.55 -9.60
C LEU A 53 -5.84 -13.52 -8.57
N THR A 54 -5.58 -14.74 -9.00
CA THR A 54 -4.82 -15.69 -8.17
C THR A 54 -3.39 -15.22 -7.97
N LYS A 55 -2.75 -15.66 -6.89
CA LYS A 55 -1.37 -15.27 -6.56
C LYS A 55 -0.37 -15.57 -7.67
N ASP A 56 -0.52 -16.71 -8.34
CA ASP A 56 0.36 -17.12 -9.44
C ASP A 56 0.19 -16.22 -10.66
N GLU A 57 -1.06 -15.87 -11.01
CA GLU A 57 -1.33 -14.89 -12.07
C GLU A 57 -0.75 -13.51 -11.73
N VAL A 58 -0.86 -13.05 -10.47
CA VAL A 58 -0.24 -11.79 -10.03
C VAL A 58 1.27 -11.85 -10.19
N LYS A 59 1.92 -12.95 -9.78
CA LYS A 59 3.38 -13.15 -9.95
C LYS A 59 3.78 -13.00 -11.42
N GLU A 60 3.10 -13.68 -12.33
CA GLU A 60 3.35 -13.58 -13.77
C GLU A 60 3.19 -12.14 -14.29
N LYS A 61 2.11 -11.45 -13.89
CA LYS A 61 1.87 -10.05 -14.27
C LYS A 61 2.96 -9.12 -13.76
N VAL A 62 3.41 -9.29 -12.51
CA VAL A 62 4.49 -8.50 -11.92
C VAL A 62 5.79 -8.72 -12.68
N PHE A 63 6.19 -9.96 -12.95
CA PHE A 63 7.42 -10.23 -13.68
C PHE A 63 7.40 -9.69 -15.12
N LEU A 64 6.24 -9.73 -15.78
CA LEU A 64 6.07 -9.18 -17.12
C LEU A 64 6.11 -7.65 -17.12
N LEU A 65 5.25 -6.99 -16.32
CA LEU A 65 5.03 -5.55 -16.35
C LEU A 65 6.14 -4.76 -15.64
N LYS A 66 6.80 -5.37 -14.66
CA LYS A 66 7.85 -4.76 -13.83
C LYS A 66 9.20 -5.46 -14.00
N SER A 67 9.44 -6.06 -15.16
CA SER A 67 10.69 -6.76 -15.50
C SER A 67 11.95 -5.92 -15.26
N LYS A 68 11.88 -4.59 -15.44
CA LYS A 68 13.01 -3.67 -15.19
C LYS A 68 13.36 -3.55 -13.71
N GLN A 69 12.39 -3.69 -12.81
CA GLN A 69 12.56 -3.62 -11.36
C GLN A 69 13.11 -4.92 -10.77
N ARG A 70 13.08 -6.02 -11.55
CA ARG A 70 13.62 -7.34 -11.21
C ARG A 70 13.18 -7.79 -9.82
N TYR A 71 11.87 -7.76 -9.58
CA TYR A 71 11.32 -8.28 -8.33
C TYR A 71 11.63 -9.77 -8.18
N THR A 72 11.82 -10.24 -6.96
CA THR A 72 11.93 -11.67 -6.65
C THR A 72 10.61 -12.21 -6.11
N GLU A 73 10.46 -13.53 -6.07
CA GLU A 73 9.30 -14.15 -5.43
C GLU A 73 9.20 -13.78 -3.95
N GLU A 74 10.33 -13.72 -3.23
CA GLU A 74 10.37 -13.31 -1.83
C GLU A 74 9.86 -11.89 -1.62
N GLU A 75 10.19 -10.96 -2.53
CA GLU A 75 9.67 -9.59 -2.46
C GLU A 75 8.16 -9.53 -2.71
N ILE A 76 7.63 -10.40 -3.59
CA ILE A 76 6.19 -10.51 -3.83
C ILE A 76 5.48 -11.05 -2.57
N GLU A 77 6.06 -12.07 -1.93
CA GLU A 77 5.56 -12.58 -0.64
C GLU A 77 5.56 -11.50 0.46
N GLN A 78 6.64 -10.71 0.55
CA GLN A 78 6.72 -9.58 1.46
C GLN A 78 5.65 -8.51 1.17
N ALA A 79 5.34 -8.26 -0.11
CA ALA A 79 4.28 -7.34 -0.49
C ALA A 79 2.90 -7.83 -0.01
N TYR A 80 2.59 -9.12 -0.16
CA TYR A 80 1.35 -9.69 0.38
C TYR A 80 1.29 -9.58 1.91
N ALA A 81 2.37 -9.92 2.61
CA ALA A 81 2.44 -9.79 4.07
C ALA A 81 2.25 -8.34 4.52
N TYR A 82 2.83 -7.38 3.80
CA TYR A 82 2.69 -5.96 4.08
C TYR A 82 1.26 -5.45 3.83
N ILE A 83 0.58 -5.91 2.78
CA ILE A 83 -0.83 -5.59 2.52
C ILE A 83 -1.71 -6.06 3.67
N GLU A 84 -1.51 -7.28 4.18
CA GLU A 84 -2.27 -7.78 5.33
C GLU A 84 -1.98 -6.97 6.61
N LYS A 85 -0.72 -6.56 6.83
CA LYS A 85 -0.37 -5.64 7.92
C LYS A 85 -1.12 -4.30 7.81
N LEU A 86 -1.18 -3.72 6.60
CA LEU A 86 -1.92 -2.48 6.37
C LEU A 86 -3.43 -2.67 6.59
N ARG A 87 -4.01 -3.76 6.08
CA ARG A 87 -5.43 -4.09 6.29
C ARG A 87 -5.77 -4.28 7.76
N ALA A 88 -4.89 -4.90 8.54
CA ALA A 88 -5.09 -5.06 9.98
C ALA A 88 -5.12 -3.71 10.71
N LYS A 89 -4.26 -2.75 10.32
CA LYS A 89 -4.27 -1.40 10.89
C LYS A 89 -5.57 -0.64 10.58
N VAL A 90 -6.13 -0.84 9.39
CA VAL A 90 -7.41 -0.22 8.99
C VAL A 90 -8.62 -0.93 9.63
N LYS A 91 -8.60 -2.26 9.77
CA LYS A 91 -9.72 -3.07 10.28
C LYS A 91 -9.92 -3.04 11.81
N ASN A 92 -9.07 -2.36 12.57
CA ASN A 92 -9.26 -2.19 14.02
C ASN A 92 -10.53 -1.39 14.39
N GLU A 93 -11.39 -1.06 13.42
CA GLU A 93 -12.70 -0.45 13.57
C GLU A 93 -13.82 -1.35 14.15
N VAL A 94 -13.65 -2.67 14.33
CA VAL A 94 -14.81 -3.54 14.67
C VAL A 94 -14.97 -3.91 16.15
N HIS A 95 -13.99 -3.68 17.03
CA HIS A 95 -14.16 -3.96 18.48
C HIS A 95 -13.56 -2.88 19.36
N ALA A 96 -14.34 -1.81 19.59
CA ALA A 96 -14.28 -0.97 20.78
C ALA A 96 -15.69 -0.55 21.16
#